data_AF-A0A0G1ZNA8-F1
#
_entry.id   AF-A0A0G1ZNA8-F1
#
_cell.length_a   1.000
_cell.length_b   1.000
_cell.length_c   1.000
_cell.angle_alpha   90.00
_cell.angle_beta   90.00
_cell.angle_gamma   90.00
#
_symmetry.space_group_name_H-M   'P 1'
#
loop_
_entity.id
_entity.type
_entity.pdbx_description
1 polymer ?
#
loop_
_entity_poly.entity_id
_entity_poly.type
_entity_poly.pdbx_seq_one_letter_code
_entity_poly.pdbx_strand_id
1 'polypeptide(L)'
;MLTSQGRVFMGVDRRIPPPRPTRLQLIKLLTTGLGFGHIDFPIATMARKLIGKPYSREARMSDAPNAFTCSTLVKYLYAMRGIWIPRFVEQQYEFGRPVENLHAGDLVFRSATRIT
;
A
#
# COMPACT_ATOMS: atom_id res chain seq x y z
N MET A 1 25.56 -53.51 19.94
CA MET A 1 26.11 -52.15 20.17
C MET A 1 25.35 -51.16 19.30
N LEU A 2 24.65 -50.21 19.92
CA LEU A 2 23.77 -49.22 19.30
C LEU A 2 24.55 -47.97 18.89
N THR A 3 24.37 -47.46 17.67
CA THR A 3 24.36 -46.00 17.37
C THR A 3 23.57 -45.73 16.08
N SER A 4 22.25 -45.60 16.19
CA SER A 4 21.40 -45.06 15.12
C SER A 4 21.20 -43.56 15.34
N GLN A 5 22.00 -42.72 14.68
CA GLN A 5 21.62 -41.32 14.50
C GLN A 5 20.52 -41.25 13.44
N GLY A 6 19.30 -41.58 13.85
CA GLY A 6 18.11 -41.38 13.04
C GLY A 6 17.86 -39.89 12.85
N ARG A 7 18.14 -39.36 11.66
CA ARG A 7 17.58 -38.07 11.24
C ARG A 7 16.09 -38.27 11.04
N VAL A 8 15.29 -37.80 12.00
CA VAL A 8 13.84 -37.69 11.83
C VAL A 8 13.59 -36.59 10.80
N PHE A 9 13.42 -36.97 9.53
CA PHE A 9 12.79 -36.10 8.57
C PHE A 9 11.30 -36.08 8.90
N MET A 10 10.89 -35.05 9.65
CA MET A 10 9.47 -34.74 9.82
C MET A 10 8.94 -34.39 8.43
N GLY A 11 8.28 -35.37 7.78
CA GLY A 11 7.64 -35.15 6.50
C GLY A 11 6.66 -34.01 6.65
N VAL A 12 6.94 -32.89 5.97
CA VAL A 12 6.01 -31.77 5.92
C VAL A 12 4.77 -32.29 5.21
N ASP A 13 3.66 -32.44 5.93
CA ASP A 13 2.41 -32.91 5.35
C ASP A 13 2.05 -31.98 4.20
N ARG A 14 2.21 -32.45 2.96
CA ARG A 14 1.97 -31.66 1.75
C ARG A 14 0.49 -31.29 1.60
N ARG A 15 -0.40 -31.87 2.41
CA ARG A 15 -1.82 -31.50 2.49
C ARG A 15 -2.04 -30.26 3.37
N ILE A 16 -1.09 -29.90 4.23
CA ILE A 16 -1.14 -28.68 5.02
C ILE A 16 -0.42 -27.58 4.21
N PRO A 17 -1.13 -26.54 3.74
CA PRO A 17 -0.47 -25.44 3.06
C PRO A 17 0.55 -24.80 4.01
N PRO A 18 1.74 -24.41 3.52
CA PRO A 18 2.72 -23.76 4.36
C PRO A 18 2.10 -22.50 4.98
N PRO A 19 2.49 -22.14 6.22
CA PRO A 19 2.03 -20.91 6.83
C PRO A 19 2.31 -19.74 5.91
N ARG A 20 1.34 -18.82 5.76
CA ARG A 20 1.53 -17.62 4.95
C ARG A 20 2.74 -16.85 5.48
N PRO A 21 3.71 -16.49 4.61
CA PRO A 21 4.90 -15.79 5.06
C PRO A 21 4.51 -14.45 5.68
N THR A 22 5.19 -14.08 6.76
CA THR A 22 5.02 -12.75 7.37
C THR A 22 5.54 -11.67 6.43
N ARG A 23 5.12 -10.41 6.65
CA ARG A 23 5.62 -9.27 5.86
C ARG A 23 7.15 -9.20 5.83
N LEU A 24 7.83 -9.50 6.96
CA LEU A 24 9.28 -9.50 7.04
C LEU A 24 9.91 -10.64 6.24
N GLN A 25 9.32 -11.84 6.29
CA GLN A 25 9.77 -12.97 5.49
C GLN A 25 9.58 -12.70 4.00
N LEU A 26 8.48 -12.06 3.62
CA LEU A 26 8.22 -11.67 2.24
C LEU A 26 9.22 -10.61 1.76
N ILE A 27 9.49 -9.59 2.56
CA ILE A 27 10.51 -8.57 2.24
C ILE A 27 11.87 -9.24 2.06
N LYS A 28 12.29 -10.11 2.99
CA LYS A 28 13.57 -10.82 2.89
C LYS A 28 13.65 -11.70 1.64
N LEU A 29 12.58 -12.42 1.31
CA LEU A 29 12.49 -13.24 0.10
C LEU A 29 12.63 -12.37 -1.15
N LEU A 30 11.90 -11.26 -1.21
CA LEU A 30 11.94 -10.36 -2.35
C LEU A 30 13.33 -9.70 -2.50
N THR A 31 13.91 -9.20 -1.42
CA THR A 31 15.17 -8.43 -1.50
C THR A 31 16.40 -9.31 -1.64
N THR A 32 16.55 -10.32 -0.78
CA THR A 32 17.74 -11.19 -0.78
C THR A 32 17.59 -12.43 -1.66
N GLY A 33 16.37 -12.92 -1.84
CA GLY A 33 16.11 -14.17 -2.60
C GLY A 33 15.81 -13.95 -4.07
N LEU A 34 15.20 -12.82 -4.43
CA LEU A 34 14.75 -12.52 -5.80
C LEU A 34 15.34 -11.24 -6.38
N GLY A 35 16.20 -10.54 -5.63
CA GLY A 35 16.94 -9.37 -6.13
C GLY A 35 16.09 -8.10 -6.32
N PHE A 36 14.91 -8.01 -5.71
CA PHE A 36 14.11 -6.79 -5.74
C PHE A 36 14.70 -5.72 -4.81
N GLY A 37 14.81 -4.48 -5.30
CA GLY A 37 15.24 -3.35 -4.47
C GLY A 37 14.12 -2.83 -3.56
N HIS A 38 14.48 -2.30 -2.39
CA HIS A 38 13.57 -1.47 -1.61
C HIS A 38 13.52 -0.08 -2.24
N ILE A 39 12.33 0.36 -2.66
CA ILE A 39 12.13 1.71 -3.18
C ILE A 39 11.45 2.53 -2.10
N ASP A 40 12.17 3.50 -1.54
CA ASP A 40 11.57 4.48 -0.66
C ASP A 40 10.67 5.42 -1.49
N PHE A 41 9.36 5.30 -1.25
CA PHE A 41 8.37 6.14 -1.90
C PHE A 41 7.71 7.08 -0.88
N PRO A 42 8.31 8.26 -0.63
CA PRO A 42 7.72 9.27 0.25
C PRO A 42 6.53 9.94 -0.45
N ILE A 43 5.31 9.47 -0.16
CA ILE A 43 4.05 9.94 -0.77
C ILE A 43 3.96 11.47 -0.78
N ALA A 44 4.25 12.13 0.36
CA ALA A 44 4.17 13.58 0.47
C ALA A 44 5.14 14.32 -0.48
N THR A 45 6.35 13.81 -0.66
CA THR A 45 7.33 14.37 -1.61
C THR A 45 6.89 14.17 -3.05
N MET A 46 6.25 13.04 -3.34
CA MET A 46 5.75 12.76 -4.68
C MET A 46 4.50 13.58 -5.01
N ALA A 47 3.64 13.85 -4.02
CA ALA A 47 2.53 14.78 -4.14
C ALA A 47 3.00 16.20 -4.48
N ARG A 48 4.09 16.67 -3.85
CA ARG A 48 4.68 17.99 -4.14
C ARG A 48 5.11 18.16 -5.60
N LYS A 49 5.52 17.09 -6.29
CA LYS A 49 5.89 17.15 -7.72
C LYS A 49 4.68 17.38 -8.64
N LEU A 50 3.45 17.23 -8.13
CA LEU A 50 2.21 17.42 -8.88
C LEU A 50 1.59 18.81 -8.66
N ILE A 51 2.27 19.69 -7.90
CA ILE A 51 1.83 21.09 -7.72
C ILE A 51 1.77 21.77 -9.09
N GLY A 52 0.70 22.55 -9.31
CA GLY A 52 0.43 23.23 -10.58
C GLY A 52 -0.36 22.40 -11.59
N LYS A 53 -0.62 21.11 -11.34
CA LYS A 53 -1.54 20.33 -12.18
C LYS A 53 -2.99 20.80 -11.96
N PRO A 54 -3.80 20.88 -13.04
CA PRO A 54 -5.18 21.35 -12.97
C PRO A 54 -6.06 20.45 -12.11
N TYR A 55 -6.98 21.11 -11.39
CA TYR A 55 -8.09 20.45 -10.72
C TYR A 55 -9.31 20.41 -11.66
N SER A 56 -9.89 19.23 -11.86
CA SER A 56 -11.13 19.06 -12.61
C SER A 56 -12.03 18.06 -11.90
N ARG A 57 -13.30 18.44 -11.66
CA ARG A 57 -14.31 17.56 -11.03
C ARG A 57 -14.58 16.29 -11.84
N GLU A 58 -14.34 16.34 -13.14
CA GLU A 58 -14.58 15.24 -14.08
C GLU A 58 -13.36 14.33 -14.24
N ALA A 59 -12.21 14.73 -13.67
CA ALA A 59 -10.97 13.97 -13.84
C ALA A 59 -11.13 12.52 -13.40
N ARG A 60 -10.61 11.62 -14.23
CA ARG A 60 -10.57 10.18 -14.05
C ARG A 60 -9.14 9.74 -13.78
N MET A 61 -8.99 8.48 -13.38
CA MET A 61 -7.66 7.89 -13.20
C MET A 61 -6.83 7.90 -14.50
N SER A 62 -7.50 7.80 -15.66
CA SER A 62 -6.88 7.92 -16.99
C SER A 62 -6.25 9.28 -17.26
N ASP A 63 -6.69 10.32 -16.55
CA ASP A 63 -6.22 11.69 -16.77
C ASP A 63 -5.00 12.03 -15.90
N ALA A 64 -4.65 11.16 -14.95
CA ALA A 64 -3.43 11.28 -14.18
C ALA A 64 -2.19 10.94 -15.04
N PRO A 65 -1.07 11.68 -14.92
CA PRO A 65 -0.79 12.74 -13.95
C PRO A 65 -1.11 14.17 -14.43
N ASN A 66 -1.93 14.33 -15.46
CA ASN A 66 -2.17 15.61 -16.11
C ASN A 66 -3.28 16.43 -15.44
N ALA A 67 -4.30 15.80 -14.85
CA ALA A 67 -5.37 16.45 -14.11
C ALA A 67 -5.90 15.57 -12.97
N PHE A 68 -6.46 16.19 -11.93
CA PHE A 68 -6.93 15.48 -10.74
C PHE A 68 -8.22 16.03 -10.13
N THR A 69 -8.92 15.15 -9.43
CA THR A 69 -9.80 15.45 -8.28
C THR A 69 -9.06 15.16 -6.97
N CYS A 70 -9.67 15.47 -5.82
CA CYS A 70 -9.09 15.14 -4.51
C CYS A 70 -8.81 13.63 -4.36
N SER A 71 -9.78 12.77 -4.68
CA SER A 71 -9.64 11.32 -4.49
C SER A 71 -8.80 10.63 -5.57
N THR A 72 -8.79 11.15 -6.80
CA THR A 72 -7.95 10.58 -7.88
C THR A 72 -6.47 10.92 -7.68
N LEU A 73 -6.14 12.09 -7.13
CA LEU A 73 -4.76 12.42 -6.72
C LEU A 73 -4.24 11.41 -5.70
N VAL A 74 -5.01 11.15 -4.63
CA VAL A 74 -4.65 10.19 -3.60
C VAL A 74 -4.52 8.79 -4.18
N LYS A 75 -5.51 8.33 -4.96
CA LYS A 75 -5.47 7.01 -5.62
C LYS A 75 -4.24 6.85 -6.51
N TYR A 76 -3.88 7.88 -7.28
CA TYR A 76 -2.68 7.89 -8.12
C TYR A 76 -1.41 7.70 -7.29
N LEU A 77 -1.22 8.49 -6.23
CA LEU A 77 -0.04 8.40 -5.37
C LEU A 77 0.11 7.04 -4.68
N TYR A 78 -0.99 6.44 -4.23
CA TYR A 78 -0.97 5.11 -3.61
C TYR A 78 -0.74 3.99 -4.64
N ALA A 79 -1.27 4.12 -5.85
CA ALA A 79 -1.02 3.17 -6.93
C ALA A 79 0.46 3.10 -7.31
N MET A 80 1.21 4.22 -7.24
CA MET A 80 2.66 4.22 -7.47
C MET A 80 3.45 3.44 -6.40
N ARG A 81 2.84 3.12 -5.26
CA ARG A 81 3.38 2.18 -4.26
C ARG A 81 2.84 0.75 -4.39
N GLY A 82 2.06 0.47 -5.43
CA GLY A 82 1.34 -0.79 -5.58
C GLY A 82 0.19 -0.96 -4.58
N ILE A 83 -0.28 0.11 -3.94
CA ILE A 83 -1.41 0.06 -3.00
C ILE A 83 -2.67 0.47 -3.76
N TRP A 84 -3.58 -0.49 -3.92
CA TRP A 84 -4.90 -0.21 -4.45
C TRP A 84 -5.79 0.38 -3.34
N ILE A 85 -6.46 1.49 -3.64
CA ILE A 85 -7.51 2.09 -2.80
C ILE A 85 -8.74 2.41 -3.65
N PRO A 86 -9.94 2.57 -3.05
CA PRO A 86 -11.16 2.96 -3.77
C PRO A 86 -11.08 4.32 -4.49
N ARG A 87 -12.03 4.61 -5.39
CA ARG A 87 -12.07 5.88 -6.14
C ARG A 87 -12.73 7.01 -5.36
N PHE A 88 -13.79 6.73 -4.60
CA PHE A 88 -14.60 7.74 -3.94
C PHE A 88 -14.03 8.13 -2.57
N VAL A 89 -14.23 9.38 -2.15
CA VAL A 89 -13.63 9.95 -0.93
C VAL A 89 -14.14 9.22 0.31
N GLU A 90 -15.44 8.93 0.33
CA GLU A 90 -16.14 8.23 1.41
C GLU A 90 -15.56 6.83 1.60
N GLN A 91 -15.36 6.12 0.48
CA GLN A 91 -14.76 4.79 0.50
C GLN A 91 -13.29 4.84 0.91
N GLN A 92 -12.53 5.87 0.53
CA GLN A 92 -11.14 6.03 0.97
C GLN A 92 -11.05 6.30 2.47
N TYR A 93 -12.00 7.05 3.04
CA TYR A 93 -12.11 7.28 4.49
C TYR A 93 -12.37 5.97 5.24
N GLU A 94 -13.33 5.16 4.76
CA GLU A 94 -13.68 3.87 5.36
C GLU A 94 -12.62 2.78 5.17
N PHE A 95 -11.85 2.83 4.07
CA PHE A 95 -10.80 1.85 3.77
C PHE A 95 -9.56 2.01 4.66
N GLY A 96 -9.37 3.19 5.23
CA GLY A 96 -8.24 3.50 6.10
C GLY A 96 -8.41 3.01 7.54
N ARG A 97 -7.46 3.39 8.38
CA ARG A 97 -7.59 3.29 9.84
C ARG A 97 -7.44 4.69 10.43
N PRO A 98 -8.23 5.05 11.46
CA PRO A 98 -8.05 6.32 12.15
C PRO A 98 -6.67 6.37 12.81
N VAL A 99 -6.08 7.57 12.83
CA VAL A 99 -4.79 7.86 13.46
C VAL A 99 -4.93 9.10 14.32
N GLU A 100 -4.35 9.08 15.52
CA GLU A 100 -4.37 10.22 16.46
C GLU A 100 -3.15 11.13 16.29
N ASN A 101 -1.99 10.54 16.00
CA ASN A 101 -0.74 11.24 15.78
C ASN A 101 -0.43 11.28 14.29
N LEU A 102 -0.68 12.43 13.66
CA LEU A 102 -0.49 12.63 12.22
C LEU A 102 0.99 12.59 11.83
N HIS A 103 1.30 11.80 10.82
CA HIS A 103 2.61 11.73 10.16
C HIS A 103 2.49 12.11 8.69
N ALA A 104 3.61 12.50 8.08
CA ALA A 104 3.65 12.81 6.66
C ALA A 104 3.26 11.57 5.82
N GLY A 105 2.18 11.70 5.06
CA GLY A 105 1.60 10.61 4.26
C GLY A 105 0.24 10.13 4.76
N ASP A 106 -0.18 10.54 5.96
CA ASP A 106 -1.56 10.33 6.41
C ASP A 106 -2.54 11.19 5.60
N LEU A 107 -3.77 10.70 5.48
CA LEU A 107 -4.84 11.35 4.71
C LEU A 107 -5.80 12.09 5.63
N VAL A 108 -6.09 13.34 5.27
CA VAL A 108 -7.08 14.16 5.97
C VAL A 108 -8.34 14.25 5.12
N PHE A 109 -9.48 14.02 5.74
CA PHE A 109 -10.79 14.05 5.10
C PHE A 109 -11.60 15.22 5.64
N ARG A 110 -12.34 15.89 4.76
CA ARG A 110 -13.21 17.02 5.13
C ARG A 110 -14.60 16.80 4.54
N SER A 111 -15.61 16.74 5.40
CA SER A 111 -17.01 16.78 5.00
C SER A 111 -17.41 18.23 4.70
N ALA A 112 -18.23 18.41 3.66
CA ALA A 112 -18.89 19.68 3.40
C ALA A 112 -20.21 19.72 4.20
N THR A 113 -20.13 19.86 5.53
CA THR A 113 -21.31 20.27 6.28
C THR A 113 -21.61 21.71 5.90
N ARG A 114 -22.71 21.93 5.18
CA ARG A 114 -23.26 23.26 4.93
C ARG A 114 -23.74 23.77 6.28
N ILE A 115 -23.05 24.73 6.88
CA ILE A 115 -23.62 25.52 7.97
C ILE A 115 -24.68 26.39 7.30
N THR A 116 -25.93 25.96 7.38
CA THR A 116 -27.12 26.81 7.20
C THR A 116 -27.56 27.30 8.56
#